data_AF-A0A7G2EDF1-F1
#
_entry.id   AF-A0A7G2EDF1-F1
#
_cell.length_a   1.000
_cell.length_b   1.000
_cell.length_c   1.000
_cell.angle_alpha   90.00
_cell.angle_beta   90.00
_cell.angle_gamma   90.00
#
_symmetry.space_group_name_H-M   'P 1'
#
loop_
_entity.id
_entity.type
_entity.pdbx_description
1 polymer ?
#
loop_
_entity_poly.entity_id
_entity_poly.type
_entity_poly.pdbx_seq_one_letter_code
_entity_poly.pdbx_strand_id
1 'polypeptide(L)'
;MQFVGGVVILGFVFGFAIRVLVKLGSALKGNFQSNPKFVVRRDRSLGGKEVVVSVDNIRSSSRDSKSFIASDRASRSNSTPRNFYLKAQNNLPKWWPTSLTSQSFDVVDKEDYQREANRIVRAIVDNRTSGKDITDDDIIQLRRVCRISGVQVTFEPKNTGDSFYRTSIDFVLNACSRAPWESSSVEICSEDAREFIAGLAENIGLAKIDAARMVSAAVAARTRSWFLQAWALEIQGKHSELVAELSKICLIHRIFPPNEYSAEMEMVARGLEKLMKLEERQSLLKTFVGMCCSEDSQRSAAEALGLVHW
;
A
#
# COMPACT_ATOMS: atom_id res chain seq x y z
N MET A 1 8.36 82.67 -18.27
CA MET A 1 7.20 81.80 -17.96
C MET A 1 7.39 80.31 -18.38
N GLN A 2 8.59 79.84 -18.74
CA GLN A 2 8.78 78.44 -19.16
C GLN A 2 9.31 77.51 -18.05
N PHE A 3 9.77 78.05 -16.91
CA PHE A 3 10.31 77.25 -15.81
C PHE A 3 9.21 76.73 -14.86
N VAL A 4 8.13 77.49 -14.67
CA VAL A 4 7.02 77.11 -13.76
C VAL A 4 6.16 76.00 -14.35
N GLY A 5 5.99 75.95 -15.68
CA GLY A 5 5.21 74.91 -16.35
C GLY A 5 5.84 73.51 -16.27
N GLY A 6 7.17 73.42 -16.35
CA GLY A 6 7.88 72.14 -16.26
C GLY A 6 7.78 71.49 -14.87
N VAL A 7 7.83 72.29 -13.81
CA VAL A 7 7.73 71.80 -12.42
C VAL A 7 6.32 71.28 -12.10
N VAL A 8 5.28 71.93 -12.65
CA VAL A 8 3.88 71.49 -12.48
C VAL A 8 3.61 70.17 -13.22
N ILE A 9 4.15 70.01 -14.43
CA ILE A 9 4.01 68.77 -15.21
C ILE A 9 4.77 67.63 -14.52
N LEU A 10 5.98 67.86 -14.02
CA LEU A 10 6.76 66.85 -13.30
C LEU A 10 6.06 66.40 -12.00
N GLY A 11 5.46 67.34 -11.26
CA GLY A 11 4.67 67.05 -10.06
C GLY A 11 3.42 66.22 -10.36
N PHE A 12 2.73 66.50 -11.47
CA PHE A 12 1.56 65.71 -11.89
C PHE A 12 1.94 64.27 -12.29
N VAL A 13 3.04 64.10 -13.02
CA VAL A 13 3.53 62.76 -13.42
C VAL A 13 3.97 61.96 -12.19
N PHE A 14 4.66 62.59 -11.23
CA PHE A 14 5.10 61.93 -10.01
C PHE A 14 3.92 61.52 -9.10
N GLY A 15 2.92 62.39 -8.97
CA GLY A 15 1.69 62.09 -8.23
C GLY A 15 0.87 60.95 -8.85
N PHE A 16 0.83 60.88 -10.19
CA PHE A 16 0.15 59.79 -10.89
C PHE A 16 0.89 58.46 -10.74
N ALA A 17 2.22 58.45 -10.82
CA ALA A 17 3.04 57.27 -10.62
C ALA A 17 2.90 56.69 -9.20
N ILE A 18 2.87 57.54 -8.17
CA ILE A 18 2.65 57.12 -6.78
C ILE A 18 1.24 56.53 -6.60
N ARG A 19 0.20 57.13 -7.19
CA ARG A 19 -1.17 56.57 -7.14
C ARG A 19 -1.28 55.21 -7.83
N VAL A 20 -0.57 55.01 -8.94
CA VAL A 20 -0.52 53.72 -9.63
C VAL A 20 0.22 52.69 -8.78
N LEU A 21 1.36 53.04 -8.18
CA LEU A 21 2.11 52.16 -7.27
C LEU A 21 1.32 51.79 -6.00
N VAL A 22 0.58 52.73 -5.41
CA VAL A 22 -0.27 52.45 -4.23
C VAL A 22 -1.47 51.58 -4.59
N LYS A 23 -2.09 51.78 -5.77
CA LYS A 23 -3.15 50.90 -6.27
C LYS A 23 -2.64 49.51 -6.64
N LEU A 24 -1.44 49.40 -7.20
CA LEU A 24 -0.81 48.12 -7.52
C LEU A 24 -0.38 47.37 -6.25
N GLY A 25 0.14 48.07 -5.24
CA GLY A 25 0.46 47.53 -3.92
C GLY A 25 -0.78 47.11 -3.10
N SER A 26 -1.90 47.84 -3.21
CA SER A 26 -3.17 47.43 -2.59
C SER A 26 -3.85 46.27 -3.32
N ALA A 27 -3.71 46.18 -4.65
CA ALA A 27 -4.21 45.04 -5.42
C ALA A 27 -3.46 43.75 -5.10
N LEU A 28 -2.16 43.83 -4.79
CA LEU A 28 -1.37 42.70 -4.30
C LEU A 28 -1.66 42.31 -2.84
N LYS A 29 -2.22 43.21 -2.03
CA LYS A 29 -2.59 42.94 -0.62
C LYS A 29 -3.99 42.33 -0.46
N GLY A 30 -4.78 42.26 -1.53
CA GLY A 30 -6.18 41.84 -1.51
C GLY A 30 -6.45 40.33 -1.45
N ASN A 31 -5.43 39.46 -1.61
CA ASN A 31 -5.63 38.01 -1.70
C ASN A 31 -4.74 37.19 -0.75
N PHE A 32 -4.42 37.72 0.44
CA PHE A 32 -3.94 36.85 1.52
C PHE A 32 -5.13 36.15 2.18
N GLN A 33 -5.67 35.17 1.45
CA GLN A 33 -6.61 34.18 1.98
C GLN A 33 -5.97 33.55 3.22
N SER A 34 -6.74 33.50 4.31
CA SER A 34 -6.34 32.87 5.57
C SER A 34 -5.66 31.53 5.29
N ASN A 35 -4.43 31.36 5.81
CA ASN A 35 -3.71 30.10 5.73
C ASN A 35 -4.67 28.93 6.05
N PRO A 36 -4.86 27.96 5.14
CA PRO A 36 -5.67 26.79 5.43
C PRO A 36 -5.05 26.10 6.65
N LYS A 37 -5.89 25.80 7.64
CA LYS A 37 -5.45 25.13 8.85
C LYS A 37 -5.16 23.68 8.48
N PHE A 38 -3.92 23.40 8.14
CA PHE A 38 -3.45 22.06 7.86
C PHE A 38 -3.53 21.24 9.13
N VAL A 39 -4.33 20.18 9.10
CA VAL A 39 -4.35 19.19 10.16
C VAL A 39 -3.67 17.95 9.58
N VAL A 40 -2.53 17.60 10.17
CA VAL A 40 -1.90 16.32 9.91
C VAL A 40 -2.80 15.27 10.52
N ARG A 41 -3.42 14.44 9.67
CA ARG A 41 -4.14 13.25 10.12
C ARG A 41 -3.41 12.02 9.62
N ARG A 42 -3.07 11.15 10.57
CA ARG A 42 -2.50 9.84 10.29
C ARG A 42 -3.59 8.98 9.67
N ASP A 43 -3.50 8.75 8.37
CA ASP A 43 -4.42 7.85 7.67
C ASP A 43 -3.99 6.41 7.92
N ARG A 44 -4.80 5.71 8.70
CA ARG A 44 -4.55 4.31 9.10
C ARG A 44 -4.77 3.33 7.95
N SER A 45 -5.40 3.75 6.85
CA SER A 45 -5.58 2.92 5.65
C SER A 45 -4.33 2.88 4.74
N LEU A 46 -3.37 3.78 4.95
CA LEU A 46 -2.16 3.93 4.13
C LEU A 46 -0.87 3.56 4.88
N GLY A 47 -0.95 2.67 5.88
CA GLY A 47 0.24 2.17 6.58
C GLY A 47 0.91 3.21 7.48
N GLY A 48 0.14 4.11 8.08
CA GLY A 48 0.65 5.04 9.10
C GLY A 48 1.40 6.27 8.56
N LYS A 49 1.34 6.52 7.25
CA LYS A 49 1.88 7.76 6.68
C LYS A 49 1.04 8.98 7.07
N GLU A 50 1.72 10.05 7.45
CA GLU A 50 1.09 11.33 7.76
C GLU A 50 0.67 12.01 6.47
N VAL A 51 -0.64 12.24 6.32
CA VAL A 51 -1.19 12.94 5.17
C VAL A 51 -1.71 14.28 5.67
N VAL A 52 -1.26 15.35 5.02
CA VAL A 52 -1.76 16.69 5.28
C VAL A 52 -3.12 16.81 4.60
N VAL A 53 -4.17 16.92 5.41
CA VAL A 53 -5.53 17.12 4.89
C VAL A 53 -5.88 18.60 5.07
N SER A 54 -6.34 19.24 3.99
CA SER A 54 -6.93 20.58 4.07
C SER A 54 -8.22 20.47 4.89
N VAL A 55 -8.30 21.21 5.99
CA VAL A 55 -9.58 21.44 6.65
C VAL A 55 -10.25 22.58 5.91
N ASP A 56 -11.07 22.24 4.92
CA ASP A 56 -11.97 23.21 4.33
C ASP A 56 -12.94 23.64 5.42
N ASN A 57 -12.91 24.92 5.79
CA ASN A 57 -13.88 25.51 6.71
C ASN A 57 -15.26 25.33 6.08
N ILE A 58 -16.01 24.33 6.56
CA ILE A 58 -17.42 24.13 6.23
C ILE A 58 -18.18 25.32 6.83
N ARG A 59 -18.24 26.43 6.10
CA ARG A 59 -19.34 27.36 6.19
C ARG A 59 -20.50 26.74 5.43
N SER A 60 -21.53 26.42 6.19
CA SER A 60 -22.84 25.96 5.75
C SER A 60 -23.31 26.69 4.49
N SER A 61 -23.38 25.95 3.38
CA SER A 61 -24.36 26.20 2.32
C SER A 61 -25.15 24.92 2.11
N SER A 62 -26.23 24.82 2.87
CA SER A 62 -27.32 23.89 2.58
C SER A 62 -27.97 24.33 1.27
N ARG A 63 -27.73 23.60 0.17
CA ARG A 63 -28.69 23.38 -0.92
C ARG A 63 -28.12 22.44 -1.98
N ASP A 64 -28.89 21.38 -2.22
CA ASP A 64 -28.98 20.59 -3.44
C ASP A 64 -27.75 19.82 -3.94
N SER A 65 -27.65 18.56 -3.52
CA SER A 65 -27.01 17.51 -4.34
C SER A 65 -28.04 16.43 -4.66
N LYS A 66 -28.83 16.71 -5.70
CA LYS A 66 -29.54 15.68 -6.45
C LYS A 66 -28.52 14.70 -7.03
N SER A 67 -28.88 13.42 -6.94
CA SER A 67 -28.28 12.31 -7.66
C SER A 67 -28.01 12.67 -9.13
N PHE A 68 -26.76 12.63 -9.56
CA PHE A 68 -26.41 12.55 -10.97
C PHE A 68 -25.73 11.21 -11.23
N ILE A 69 -26.56 10.23 -11.55
CA ILE A 69 -26.17 9.12 -12.41
C ILE A 69 -25.96 9.74 -13.80
N ALA A 70 -24.70 10.00 -14.15
CA ALA A 70 -24.35 10.37 -15.51
C ALA A 70 -24.35 9.09 -16.36
N SER A 71 -25.46 8.88 -17.05
CA SER A 71 -25.52 8.08 -18.26
C SER A 71 -24.70 8.79 -19.32
N ASP A 72 -23.58 8.19 -19.74
CA ASP A 72 -22.94 8.59 -20.99
C ASP A 72 -22.86 7.41 -21.96
N ARG A 73 -23.44 7.63 -23.12
CA ARG A 73 -23.53 6.71 -24.26
C ARG A 73 -22.53 7.18 -25.30
N ALA A 74 -21.42 6.47 -25.44
CA ALA A 74 -20.63 6.23 -26.67
C ALA A 74 -19.29 5.64 -26.20
N SER A 75 -18.76 4.53 -26.71
CA SER A 75 -18.75 4.04 -28.08
C SER A 75 -18.52 2.52 -28.04
N ARG A 76 -19.21 1.78 -28.90
CA ARG A 76 -19.00 0.35 -29.13
C ARG A 76 -17.62 0.16 -29.77
N SER A 77 -16.61 -0.17 -28.97
CA SER A 77 -15.51 -0.98 -29.47
C SER A 77 -15.91 -2.44 -29.29
N ASN A 78 -15.77 -3.23 -30.37
CA ASN A 78 -16.01 -4.67 -30.35
C ASN A 78 -14.89 -5.34 -29.55
N SER A 79 -14.99 -5.33 -28.22
CA SER A 79 -14.35 -6.33 -27.38
C SER A 79 -15.45 -7.26 -26.91
N THR A 80 -15.43 -8.49 -27.41
CA THR A 80 -16.22 -9.60 -26.86
C THR A 80 -16.14 -9.56 -25.34
N PRO A 81 -17.27 -9.60 -24.61
CA PRO A 81 -17.24 -9.67 -23.16
C PRO A 81 -16.64 -11.03 -22.81
N ARG A 82 -15.35 -11.03 -22.49
CA ARG A 82 -14.65 -12.21 -21.98
C ARG A 82 -15.30 -12.54 -20.65
N ASN A 83 -16.21 -13.51 -20.67
CA ASN A 83 -16.77 -14.18 -19.50
C ASN A 83 -15.68 -14.97 -18.77
N PHE A 84 -14.62 -14.31 -18.31
CA PHE A 84 -13.82 -14.79 -17.18
C PHE A 84 -14.59 -14.42 -15.93
N TYR A 85 -15.68 -15.14 -15.68
CA TYR A 85 -16.18 -15.25 -14.32
C TYR A 85 -15.06 -15.92 -13.52
N LEU A 86 -14.30 -15.08 -12.84
CA LEU A 86 -13.34 -15.42 -11.81
C LEU A 86 -14.01 -16.41 -10.86
N LYS A 87 -13.79 -17.70 -11.11
CA LYS A 87 -14.07 -18.73 -10.13
C LYS A 87 -13.04 -18.47 -9.06
N ALA A 88 -13.41 -17.68 -8.04
CA ALA A 88 -12.70 -17.63 -6.78
C ALA A 88 -12.64 -19.07 -6.31
N GLN A 89 -11.54 -19.74 -6.63
CA GLN A 89 -11.35 -21.11 -6.22
C GLN A 89 -11.27 -21.01 -4.70
N ASN A 90 -12.20 -21.63 -3.97
CA ASN A 90 -12.16 -21.74 -2.51
C ASN A 90 -11.01 -22.67 -2.05
N ASN A 91 -9.97 -22.79 -2.87
CA ASN A 91 -8.80 -23.61 -2.65
C ASN A 91 -7.71 -22.72 -2.08
N LEU A 92 -6.93 -23.28 -1.16
CA LEU A 92 -5.73 -22.61 -0.69
C LEU A 92 -4.74 -22.47 -1.85
N PRO A 93 -3.98 -21.35 -1.91
CA PRO A 93 -2.95 -21.18 -2.92
C PRO A 93 -1.84 -22.23 -2.73
N LYS A 94 -1.16 -22.59 -3.82
CA LYS A 94 -0.12 -23.66 -3.83
C LYS A 94 1.01 -23.41 -2.82
N TRP A 95 1.28 -22.15 -2.48
CA TRP A 95 2.32 -21.77 -1.52
C TRP A 95 1.88 -21.89 -0.06
N TRP A 96 0.58 -22.07 0.22
CA TRP A 96 0.11 -22.23 1.59
C TRP A 96 0.62 -23.58 2.15
N PRO A 97 1.26 -23.61 3.33
CA PRO A 97 1.79 -24.85 3.89
C PRO A 97 0.71 -25.91 4.13
N THR A 98 0.94 -27.14 3.67
CA THR A 98 0.02 -28.28 3.84
C THR A 98 -0.09 -28.71 5.31
N SER A 99 1.02 -28.67 6.03
CA SER A 99 1.13 -28.97 7.45
C SER A 99 2.02 -27.94 8.12
N LEU A 100 1.64 -27.48 9.29
CA LEU A 100 2.46 -26.59 10.11
C LEU A 100 3.28 -27.43 11.07
N THR A 101 4.58 -27.16 11.14
CA THR A 101 5.48 -27.84 12.06
C THR A 101 5.22 -27.32 13.47
N SER A 102 4.36 -28.00 14.23
CA SER A 102 4.24 -27.76 15.67
C SER A 102 5.46 -28.35 16.37
N GLN A 103 6.28 -27.49 16.98
CA GLN A 103 7.27 -27.92 17.96
C GLN A 103 6.56 -28.17 19.28
N SER A 104 5.70 -29.21 19.33
CA SER A 104 5.11 -29.64 20.59
C SER A 104 6.18 -30.37 21.39
N PHE A 105 6.79 -29.67 22.36
CA PHE A 105 7.54 -30.33 23.40
C PHE A 105 6.51 -30.91 24.39
N ASP A 106 6.46 -32.24 24.54
CA ASP A 106 5.49 -32.97 25.39
C ASP A 106 5.52 -32.61 26.90
N VAL A 107 6.44 -31.73 27.32
CA VAL A 107 6.65 -31.28 28.71
C VAL A 107 6.50 -29.76 28.82
N VAL A 108 5.50 -29.19 28.15
CA VAL A 108 5.22 -27.76 28.18
C VAL A 108 3.96 -27.49 28.99
N ASP A 109 4.08 -26.70 30.06
CA ASP A 109 2.96 -26.20 30.87
C ASP A 109 2.07 -25.28 30.01
N LYS A 110 1.11 -25.89 29.33
CA LYS A 110 0.24 -25.23 28.36
C LYS A 110 -0.58 -24.10 29.00
N GLU A 111 -0.86 -24.17 30.29
CA GLU A 111 -1.71 -23.22 31.01
C GLU A 111 -0.98 -21.91 31.26
N ASP A 112 0.30 -21.98 31.65
CA ASP A 112 1.15 -20.81 31.80
C ASP A 112 1.39 -20.10 30.45
N TYR A 113 1.66 -20.85 29.38
CA TYR A 113 1.79 -20.27 28.04
C TYR A 113 0.47 -19.68 27.52
N GLN A 114 -0.68 -20.29 27.82
CA GLN A 114 -1.98 -19.71 27.49
C GLN A 114 -2.20 -18.39 28.24
N ARG A 115 -1.81 -18.31 29.53
CA ARG A 115 -1.92 -17.08 30.33
C ARG A 115 -1.04 -15.97 29.76
N GLU A 116 0.18 -16.30 29.35
CA GLU A 116 1.11 -15.34 28.75
C GLU A 116 0.64 -14.89 27.35
N ALA A 117 0.18 -15.81 26.50
CA ALA A 117 -0.39 -15.45 25.20
C ALA A 117 -1.60 -14.51 25.33
N ASN A 118 -2.51 -14.82 26.26
CA ASN A 118 -3.67 -13.98 26.55
C ASN A 118 -3.28 -12.62 27.18
N ARG A 119 -2.14 -12.55 27.86
CA ARG A 119 -1.60 -11.28 28.39
C ARG A 119 -1.06 -10.41 27.24
N ILE A 120 -0.32 -10.99 26.31
CA ILE A 120 0.18 -10.31 25.12
C ILE A 120 -0.99 -9.75 24.29
N VAL A 121 -2.00 -10.57 23.99
CA VAL A 121 -3.17 -10.12 23.24
C VAL A 121 -3.90 -8.97 23.93
N ARG A 122 -4.09 -9.03 25.26
CA ARG A 122 -4.69 -7.91 26.01
C ARG A 122 -3.85 -6.64 25.89
N ALA A 123 -2.53 -6.74 26.03
CA ALA A 123 -1.64 -5.59 25.88
C ALA A 123 -1.73 -4.97 24.47
N ILE A 124 -1.81 -5.79 23.41
CA ILE A 124 -2.00 -5.33 22.03
C ILE A 124 -3.34 -4.60 21.88
N VAL A 125 -4.43 -5.17 22.41
CA VAL A 125 -5.77 -4.57 22.36
C VAL A 125 -5.80 -3.23 23.12
N ASP A 126 -5.22 -3.17 24.33
CA ASP A 126 -5.14 -1.97 25.15
C ASP A 126 -4.28 -0.87 24.51
N ASN A 127 -3.14 -1.24 23.91
CA ASN A 127 -2.32 -0.34 23.12
C ASN A 127 -3.10 0.19 21.92
N ARG A 128 -3.87 -0.66 21.25
CA ARG A 128 -4.65 -0.23 20.09
C ARG A 128 -5.81 0.69 20.49
N THR A 129 -6.50 0.44 21.61
CA THR A 129 -7.57 1.31 22.11
C THR A 129 -7.02 2.67 22.58
N SER A 130 -5.81 2.70 23.13
CA SER A 130 -5.07 3.94 23.44
C SER A 130 -4.45 4.63 22.22
N GLY A 131 -4.65 4.08 21.02
CA GLY A 131 -4.27 4.72 19.75
C GLY A 131 -2.84 4.45 19.29
N LYS A 132 -2.11 3.55 19.98
CA LYS A 132 -0.80 3.06 19.55
C LYS A 132 -0.93 2.03 18.43
N ASP A 133 0.08 1.97 17.57
CA ASP A 133 0.16 1.01 16.48
C ASP A 133 0.71 -0.33 16.99
N ILE A 134 0.37 -1.42 16.30
CA ILE A 134 0.89 -2.77 16.57
C ILE A 134 2.35 -2.81 16.12
N THR A 135 3.24 -3.27 16.98
CA THR A 135 4.68 -3.29 16.70
C THR A 135 5.15 -4.64 16.18
N ASP A 136 6.31 -4.67 15.51
CA ASP A 136 6.95 -5.92 15.07
C ASP A 136 7.26 -6.84 16.26
N ASP A 137 7.60 -6.27 17.41
CA ASP A 137 7.88 -6.99 18.66
C ASP A 137 6.62 -7.70 19.18
N ASP A 138 5.45 -7.04 19.15
CA ASP A 138 4.16 -7.66 19.51
C ASP A 138 3.88 -8.91 18.65
N ILE A 139 4.17 -8.83 17.34
CA ILE A 139 3.96 -9.92 16.38
C ILE A 139 4.90 -11.09 16.67
N ILE A 140 6.19 -10.79 16.87
CA ILE A 140 7.23 -11.78 17.16
C ILE A 140 6.96 -12.49 18.49
N GLN A 141 6.65 -11.74 19.55
CA GLN A 141 6.38 -12.31 20.87
C GLN A 141 5.18 -13.24 20.84
N LEU A 142 4.06 -12.82 20.23
CA LEU A 142 2.88 -13.65 20.14
C LEU A 142 3.14 -14.93 19.34
N ARG A 143 3.77 -14.83 18.16
CA ARG A 143 4.10 -16.01 17.34
C ARG A 143 5.00 -16.98 18.09
N ARG A 144 6.03 -16.47 18.77
CA ARG A 144 6.97 -17.30 19.54
C ARG A 144 6.26 -18.10 20.64
N VAL A 145 5.46 -17.43 21.47
CA VAL A 145 4.72 -18.08 22.56
C VAL A 145 3.76 -19.14 22.00
N CYS A 146 3.00 -18.80 20.96
CA CYS A 146 2.02 -19.71 20.39
C CYS A 146 2.66 -20.88 19.63
N ARG A 147 3.81 -20.68 19.00
CA ARG A 147 4.55 -21.77 18.32
C ARG A 147 5.12 -22.79 19.30
N ILE A 148 5.72 -22.34 20.40
CA ILE A 148 6.36 -23.22 21.39
C ILE A 148 5.32 -24.12 22.08
N SER A 149 4.16 -23.56 22.38
CA SER A 149 3.14 -24.22 23.22
C SER A 149 1.93 -24.76 22.43
N GLY A 150 1.82 -24.40 21.15
CA GLY A 150 0.65 -24.74 20.33
C GLY A 150 -0.65 -24.10 20.81
N VAL A 151 -0.59 -23.04 21.62
CA VAL A 151 -1.80 -22.34 22.10
C VAL A 151 -2.42 -21.50 21.01
N GLN A 152 -3.74 -21.33 21.12
CA GLN A 152 -4.52 -20.43 20.28
C GLN A 152 -5.03 -19.28 21.14
N VAL A 153 -5.13 -18.10 20.52
CA VAL A 153 -5.62 -16.87 21.14
C VAL A 153 -6.78 -16.32 20.33
N THR A 154 -7.63 -15.57 21.01
CA THR A 154 -8.76 -14.88 20.39
C THR A 154 -8.62 -13.38 20.62
N PHE A 155 -8.83 -12.62 19.56
CA PHE A 155 -8.84 -11.15 19.63
C PHE A 155 -10.27 -10.66 19.78
N GLU A 156 -10.52 -9.90 20.85
CA GLU A 156 -11.76 -9.15 21.04
C GLU A 156 -11.42 -7.65 21.09
N PRO A 157 -12.03 -6.81 20.23
CA PRO A 157 -12.99 -7.14 19.17
C PRO A 157 -12.35 -7.81 17.93
N LYS A 158 -13.16 -8.55 17.14
CA LYS A 158 -12.70 -9.35 15.98
C LYS A 158 -11.90 -8.55 14.94
N ASN A 159 -12.28 -7.29 14.71
CA ASN A 159 -11.58 -6.40 13.79
C ASN A 159 -10.13 -6.10 14.21
N THR A 160 -9.80 -6.21 15.51
CA THR A 160 -8.42 -6.09 15.99
C THR A 160 -7.58 -7.29 15.53
N GLY A 161 -8.15 -8.49 15.52
CA GLY A 161 -7.48 -9.69 14.99
C GLY A 161 -7.16 -9.58 13.50
N ASP A 162 -8.14 -9.13 12.70
CA ASP A 162 -7.92 -8.87 11.27
C ASP A 162 -6.87 -7.77 11.04
N SER A 163 -6.90 -6.69 11.84
CA SER A 163 -5.92 -5.62 11.77
C SER A 163 -4.53 -6.10 12.17
N PHE A 164 -4.42 -6.89 13.22
CA PHE A 164 -3.18 -7.51 13.67
C PHE A 164 -2.58 -8.36 12.56
N TYR A 165 -3.39 -9.24 11.97
CA TYR A 165 -2.93 -10.09 10.88
C TYR A 165 -2.48 -9.29 9.66
N ARG A 166 -3.19 -8.22 9.27
CA ARG A 166 -2.74 -7.32 8.19
C ARG A 166 -1.39 -6.66 8.49
N THR A 167 -1.17 -6.21 9.73
CA THR A 167 0.13 -5.66 10.14
C THR A 167 1.22 -6.74 10.10
N SER A 168 0.90 -7.97 10.51
CA SER A 168 1.84 -9.09 10.42
C SER A 168 2.20 -9.46 8.99
N ILE A 169 1.24 -9.38 8.05
CA ILE A 169 1.54 -9.55 6.62
C ILE A 169 2.51 -8.46 6.18
N ASP A 170 2.29 -7.20 6.55
CA ASP A 170 3.18 -6.10 6.18
C ASP A 170 4.60 -6.30 6.71
N PHE A 171 4.73 -6.70 7.97
CA PHE A 171 5.99 -7.09 8.60
C PHE A 171 6.71 -8.18 7.79
N VAL A 172 6.01 -9.27 7.43
CA VAL A 172 6.59 -10.38 6.64
C VAL A 172 7.02 -9.91 5.25
N LEU A 173 6.19 -9.15 4.53
CA LEU A 173 6.53 -8.64 3.19
C LEU A 173 7.71 -7.65 3.26
N ASN A 174 7.81 -6.85 4.32
CA ASN A 174 8.95 -5.97 4.54
C ASN A 174 10.24 -6.77 4.81
N ALA A 175 10.17 -7.84 5.61
CA ALA A 175 11.30 -8.75 5.83
C ALA A 175 11.75 -9.38 4.50
N CYS A 176 10.81 -9.86 3.69
CA CYS A 176 11.10 -10.38 2.35
C CYS A 176 11.78 -9.32 1.47
N SER A 177 11.28 -8.08 1.47
CA SER A 177 11.84 -7.01 0.62
C SER A 177 13.28 -6.59 0.97
N ARG A 178 13.77 -6.97 2.15
CA ARG A 178 15.15 -6.68 2.61
C ARG A 178 16.11 -7.84 2.37
N ALA A 179 15.59 -9.04 2.11
CA ALA A 179 16.41 -10.21 1.87
C ALA A 179 17.02 -10.19 0.45
N PRO A 180 18.13 -10.93 0.22
CA PRO A 180 18.69 -11.09 -1.11
C PRO A 180 17.67 -11.67 -2.08
N TRP A 181 17.54 -11.08 -3.26
CA TRP A 181 16.49 -11.45 -4.22
C TRP A 181 16.66 -12.86 -4.82
N GLU A 182 17.83 -13.48 -4.66
CA GLU A 182 18.14 -14.85 -5.10
C GLU A 182 17.64 -15.91 -4.10
N SER A 183 17.26 -15.50 -2.89
CA SER A 183 16.77 -16.42 -1.87
C SER A 183 15.51 -17.16 -2.32
N SER A 184 15.46 -18.46 -2.05
CA SER A 184 14.28 -19.31 -2.29
C SER A 184 13.32 -19.34 -1.10
N SER A 185 13.81 -19.00 0.09
CA SER A 185 13.06 -18.84 1.33
C SER A 185 13.60 -17.64 2.12
N VAL A 186 12.76 -17.09 2.99
CA VAL A 186 13.16 -16.03 3.93
C VAL A 186 12.78 -16.50 5.33
N GLU A 187 13.77 -16.53 6.22
CA GLU A 187 13.56 -16.96 7.60
C GLU A 187 13.17 -15.79 8.50
N ILE A 188 12.08 -15.97 9.25
CA ILE A 188 11.60 -15.05 10.28
C ILE A 188 11.43 -15.87 11.55
N CYS A 189 12.17 -15.52 12.62
CA CYS A 189 12.14 -16.26 13.89
C CYS A 189 12.44 -17.77 13.71
N SER A 190 13.36 -18.12 12.80
CA SER A 190 13.70 -19.51 12.45
C SER A 190 12.52 -20.30 11.87
N GLU A 191 11.69 -19.64 11.05
CA GLU A 191 10.56 -20.19 10.28
C GLU A 191 10.59 -19.62 8.87
N ASP A 192 10.22 -20.41 7.86
CA ASP A 192 9.96 -19.86 6.53
C ASP A 192 8.81 -18.82 6.60
N ALA A 193 8.92 -17.73 5.85
CA ALA A 193 7.92 -16.66 5.82
C ALA A 193 6.48 -17.17 5.59
N ARG A 194 6.28 -18.23 4.79
CA ARG A 194 4.97 -18.85 4.56
C ARG A 194 4.48 -19.60 5.79
N GLU A 195 5.37 -20.33 6.46
CA GLU A 195 5.06 -21.04 7.71
C GLU A 195 4.74 -20.07 8.84
N PHE A 196 5.51 -18.98 8.96
CA PHE A 196 5.29 -17.93 9.94
C PHE A 196 3.88 -17.35 9.81
N ILE A 197 3.50 -16.91 8.60
CA ILE A 197 2.22 -16.22 8.39
C ILE A 197 1.02 -17.16 8.41
N ALA A 198 1.18 -18.42 7.97
CA ALA A 198 0.14 -19.43 8.05
C ALA A 198 -0.06 -19.92 9.49
N GLY A 199 1.02 -20.12 10.23
CA GLY A 199 0.97 -20.51 11.63
C GLY A 199 0.43 -19.41 12.52
N LEU A 200 0.77 -18.14 12.26
CA LEU A 200 0.16 -17.02 12.96
C LEU A 200 -1.36 -16.95 12.73
N ALA A 201 -1.83 -17.21 11.51
CA ALA A 201 -3.26 -17.28 11.21
C ALA A 201 -3.97 -18.36 12.03
N GLU A 202 -3.35 -19.54 12.16
CA GLU A 202 -3.87 -20.62 13.00
C GLU A 202 -3.88 -20.24 14.48
N ASN A 203 -2.82 -19.60 14.99
CA ASN A 203 -2.74 -19.19 16.39
C ASN A 203 -3.82 -18.17 16.76
N ILE A 204 -4.22 -17.28 15.85
CA ILE A 204 -5.27 -16.29 16.12
C ILE A 204 -6.69 -16.75 15.74
N GLY A 205 -6.83 -18.00 15.26
CA GLY A 205 -8.11 -18.56 14.86
C GLY A 205 -8.69 -17.98 13.56
N LEU A 206 -7.86 -17.48 12.63
CA LEU A 206 -8.31 -16.95 11.35
C LEU A 206 -8.54 -18.09 10.35
N ALA A 207 -9.62 -18.02 9.56
CA ALA A 207 -9.90 -19.00 8.53
C ALA A 207 -8.79 -18.99 7.46
N LYS A 208 -8.22 -20.18 7.15
CA LYS A 208 -7.06 -20.31 6.25
C LYS A 208 -7.26 -19.64 4.89
N ILE A 209 -8.47 -19.76 4.32
CA ILE A 209 -8.81 -19.16 3.02
C ILE A 209 -8.82 -17.63 3.11
N ASP A 210 -9.40 -17.07 4.17
CA ASP A 210 -9.42 -15.62 4.37
C ASP A 210 -8.01 -15.07 4.61
N ALA A 211 -7.22 -15.77 5.42
CA ALA A 211 -5.82 -15.45 5.68
C ALA A 211 -4.99 -15.44 4.39
N ALA A 212 -5.08 -16.51 3.58
CA ALA A 212 -4.42 -16.61 2.29
C ALA A 212 -4.81 -15.48 1.34
N ARG A 213 -6.10 -15.15 1.26
CA ARG A 213 -6.62 -14.05 0.44
C ARG A 213 -6.07 -12.69 0.89
N MET A 214 -5.96 -12.46 2.20
CA MET A 214 -5.35 -11.23 2.73
C MET A 214 -3.89 -11.10 2.32
N VAL A 215 -3.11 -12.20 2.35
CA VAL A 215 -1.73 -12.23 1.87
C VAL A 215 -1.66 -11.95 0.37
N SER A 216 -2.45 -12.64 -0.45
CA SER A 216 -2.49 -12.42 -1.91
C SER A 216 -2.86 -10.98 -2.28
N ALA A 217 -3.84 -10.39 -1.60
CA ALA A 217 -4.21 -8.99 -1.80
C ALA A 217 -3.07 -8.02 -1.43
N ALA A 218 -2.35 -8.29 -0.33
CA ALA A 218 -1.20 -7.49 0.10
C ALA A 218 -0.03 -7.61 -0.89
N VAL A 219 0.27 -8.82 -1.38
CA VAL A 219 1.27 -9.07 -2.43
C VAL A 219 0.95 -8.25 -3.68
N ALA A 220 -0.31 -8.22 -4.10
CA ALA A 220 -0.75 -7.44 -5.26
C ALA A 220 -0.62 -5.93 -5.03
N ALA A 221 -1.01 -5.44 -3.85
CA ALA A 221 -0.83 -4.04 -3.48
C ALA A 221 0.65 -3.62 -3.48
N ARG A 222 1.54 -4.46 -2.92
CA ARG A 222 3.00 -4.22 -2.95
C ARG A 222 3.57 -4.29 -4.36
N THR A 223 3.13 -5.25 -5.17
CA THR A 223 3.51 -5.37 -6.58
C THR A 223 3.20 -4.08 -7.35
N ARG A 224 1.98 -3.56 -7.21
CA ARG A 224 1.58 -2.27 -7.80
C ARG A 224 2.49 -1.14 -7.33
N SER A 225 2.70 -1.02 -6.02
CA SER A 225 3.50 0.06 -5.44
C SER A 225 4.95 0.02 -5.94
N TRP A 226 5.55 -1.16 -6.01
CA TRP A 226 6.93 -1.31 -6.46
C TRP A 226 7.08 -1.08 -7.96
N PHE A 227 6.13 -1.48 -8.80
CA PHE A 227 6.16 -1.10 -10.21
C PHE A 227 6.06 0.41 -10.42
N LEU A 228 5.20 1.11 -9.66
CA LEU A 228 5.12 2.57 -9.74
C LEU A 228 6.41 3.25 -9.26
N GLN A 229 7.04 2.71 -8.22
CA GLN A 229 8.32 3.23 -7.75
C GLN A 229 9.44 2.96 -8.77
N ALA A 230 9.50 1.75 -9.31
CA ALA A 230 10.41 1.36 -10.38
C ALA A 230 10.25 2.28 -11.59
N TRP A 231 9.02 2.50 -12.05
CA TRP A 231 8.72 3.43 -13.15
C TRP A 231 9.23 4.86 -12.88
N ALA A 232 9.00 5.38 -11.66
CA ALA A 232 9.51 6.70 -11.29
C ALA A 232 11.04 6.77 -11.34
N LEU A 233 11.72 5.69 -10.94
CA LEU A 233 13.19 5.58 -10.98
C LEU A 233 13.73 5.42 -12.42
N GLU A 234 12.99 4.72 -13.28
CA GLU A 234 13.28 4.59 -14.70
C GLU A 234 13.24 5.95 -15.39
N ILE A 235 12.18 6.74 -15.16
CA ILE A 235 12.07 8.12 -15.68
C ILE A 235 13.22 9.00 -15.17
N GLN A 236 13.66 8.80 -13.93
CA GLN A 236 14.80 9.52 -13.35
C GLN A 236 16.16 9.02 -13.85
N GLY A 237 16.21 7.96 -14.66
CA GLY A 237 17.47 7.37 -15.15
C GLY A 237 18.29 6.64 -14.08
N LYS A 238 17.68 6.32 -12.93
CA LYS A 238 18.35 5.69 -11.78
C LYS A 238 18.31 4.16 -11.88
N HIS A 239 19.10 3.60 -12.78
CA HIS A 239 19.01 2.18 -13.12
C HIS A 239 19.33 1.23 -11.94
N SER A 240 20.30 1.56 -11.09
CA SER A 240 20.63 0.72 -9.92
C SER A 240 19.49 0.66 -8.90
N GLU A 241 18.86 1.80 -8.59
CA GLU A 241 17.70 1.89 -7.70
C GLU A 241 16.48 1.18 -8.32
N LEU A 242 16.28 1.33 -9.64
CA LEU A 242 15.23 0.62 -10.39
C LEU A 242 15.34 -0.90 -10.22
N VAL A 243 16.54 -1.45 -10.47
CA VAL A 243 16.81 -2.90 -10.33
C VAL A 243 16.58 -3.33 -8.87
N ALA A 244 17.02 -2.52 -7.90
CA ALA A 244 16.79 -2.82 -6.49
C ALA A 244 15.28 -2.88 -6.14
N GLU A 245 14.45 -1.99 -6.68
CA GLU A 245 13.00 -2.04 -6.48
C GLU A 245 12.33 -3.22 -7.17
N LEU A 246 12.71 -3.51 -8.42
CA LEU A 246 12.18 -4.66 -9.17
C LEU A 246 12.55 -5.99 -8.50
N SER A 247 13.73 -6.07 -7.88
CA SER A 247 14.20 -7.29 -7.21
C SER A 247 13.28 -7.72 -6.05
N LYS A 248 12.62 -6.76 -5.39
CA LYS A 248 11.61 -7.01 -4.34
C LYS A 248 10.40 -7.75 -4.90
N ILE A 249 9.93 -7.37 -6.09
CA ILE A 249 8.82 -8.06 -6.77
C ILE A 249 9.23 -9.49 -7.10
N CYS A 250 10.43 -9.70 -7.65
CA CYS A 250 10.93 -11.04 -8.01
C CYS A 250 10.90 -11.99 -6.81
N LEU A 251 11.40 -11.52 -5.66
CA LEU A 251 11.46 -12.32 -4.44
C LEU A 251 10.08 -12.58 -3.85
N ILE A 252 9.21 -11.56 -3.76
CA ILE A 252 7.86 -11.73 -3.23
C ILE A 252 7.03 -12.68 -4.10
N HIS A 253 7.13 -12.58 -5.44
CA HIS A 253 6.45 -13.51 -6.34
C HIS A 253 7.04 -14.92 -6.26
N ARG A 254 8.30 -15.10 -5.86
CA ARG A 254 8.87 -16.42 -5.61
C ARG A 254 8.34 -17.04 -4.32
N ILE A 255 8.22 -16.25 -3.25
CA ILE A 255 7.77 -16.74 -1.93
C ILE A 255 6.24 -16.91 -1.91
N PHE A 256 5.51 -15.93 -2.45
CA PHE A 256 4.05 -15.89 -2.50
C PHE A 256 3.58 -15.77 -3.96
N PRO A 257 3.77 -16.81 -4.79
CA PRO A 257 3.43 -16.78 -6.21
C PRO A 257 1.95 -16.48 -6.41
N PRO A 258 1.61 -15.40 -7.14
CA PRO A 258 0.25 -15.14 -7.57
C PRO A 258 -0.26 -16.28 -8.47
N ASN A 259 -1.52 -16.67 -8.27
CA ASN A 259 -2.18 -17.62 -9.15
C ASN A 259 -2.24 -17.06 -10.57
N GLU A 260 -2.14 -17.95 -11.55
CA GLU A 260 -2.36 -17.64 -12.96
C GLU A 260 -3.72 -16.97 -13.17
N TYR A 261 -3.72 -15.85 -13.89
CA TYR A 261 -4.93 -15.07 -14.20
C TYR A 261 -5.73 -14.69 -12.95
N SER A 262 -5.03 -14.37 -11.86
CA SER A 262 -5.66 -13.95 -10.60
C SER A 262 -6.36 -12.60 -10.72
N ALA A 263 -7.49 -12.46 -10.01
CA ALA A 263 -8.22 -11.19 -9.93
C ALA A 263 -7.33 -10.07 -9.39
N GLU A 264 -6.46 -10.40 -8.45
CA GLU A 264 -5.53 -9.48 -7.82
C GLU A 264 -4.55 -8.89 -8.83
N MET A 265 -3.92 -9.72 -9.68
CA MET A 265 -3.01 -9.24 -10.72
C MET A 265 -3.75 -8.48 -11.82
N GLU A 266 -4.98 -8.88 -12.18
CA GLU A 266 -5.81 -8.14 -13.12
C GLU A 266 -6.12 -6.72 -12.61
N MET A 267 -6.44 -6.56 -11.32
CA MET A 267 -6.64 -5.23 -10.74
C MET A 267 -5.36 -4.39 -10.76
N VAL A 268 -4.21 -5.01 -10.51
CA VAL A 268 -2.90 -4.33 -10.61
C VAL A 268 -2.69 -3.82 -12.03
N ALA A 269 -2.88 -4.68 -13.04
CA ALA A 269 -2.74 -4.35 -14.45
C ALA A 269 -3.62 -3.18 -14.86
N ARG A 270 -4.94 -3.27 -14.61
CA ARG A 270 -5.90 -2.20 -14.94
C ARG A 270 -5.54 -0.88 -14.27
N GLY A 271 -5.02 -0.92 -13.05
CA GLY A 271 -4.64 0.30 -12.36
C GLY A 271 -3.31 0.88 -12.86
N LEU A 272 -2.38 0.04 -13.34
CA LEU A 272 -1.08 0.46 -13.87
C LEU A 272 -1.21 0.99 -15.30
N GLU A 273 -2.07 0.38 -16.12
CA GLU A 273 -2.43 0.82 -17.47
C GLU A 273 -3.02 2.24 -17.50
N LYS A 274 -3.74 2.64 -16.44
CA LYS A 274 -4.24 4.03 -16.29
C LYS A 274 -3.13 5.07 -16.09
N LEU A 275 -1.94 4.65 -15.67
CA LEU A 275 -0.86 5.54 -15.26
C LEU A 275 0.34 5.50 -16.21
N MET A 276 0.59 4.35 -16.86
CA MET A 276 1.77 4.09 -17.68
C MET A 276 1.38 3.67 -19.10
N LYS A 277 2.15 4.14 -20.08
CA LYS A 277 2.00 3.75 -21.49
C LYS A 277 2.42 2.29 -21.72
N LEU A 278 2.05 1.75 -22.88
CA LEU A 278 2.40 0.37 -23.23
C LEU A 278 3.92 0.17 -23.28
N GLU A 279 4.63 1.12 -23.87
CA GLU A 279 6.09 1.07 -24.07
C GLU A 279 6.84 1.10 -22.73
N GLU A 280 6.37 1.90 -21.77
CA GLU A 280 6.93 1.99 -20.42
C GLU A 280 6.76 0.67 -19.67
N ARG A 281 5.57 0.05 -19.76
CA ARG A 281 5.32 -1.27 -19.17
C ARG A 281 6.19 -2.35 -19.78
N GLN A 282 6.39 -2.32 -21.11
CA GLN A 282 7.29 -3.24 -21.80
C GLN A 282 8.75 -3.06 -21.38
N SER A 283 9.20 -1.81 -21.21
CA SER A 283 10.57 -1.51 -20.74
C SER A 283 10.82 -2.05 -19.33
N LEU A 284 9.87 -1.84 -18.41
CA LEU A 284 9.93 -2.40 -17.06
C LEU A 284 9.96 -3.93 -17.08
N LEU A 285 9.10 -4.56 -17.88
CA LEU A 285 9.08 -6.03 -17.99
C LEU A 285 10.41 -6.56 -18.54
N LYS A 286 10.97 -5.92 -19.57
CA LYS A 286 12.26 -6.31 -20.14
C LYS A 286 13.37 -6.26 -19.09
N THR A 287 13.42 -5.18 -18.30
CA THR A 287 14.39 -5.05 -17.20
C THR A 287 14.15 -6.12 -16.12
N PHE A 288 12.89 -6.37 -15.77
CA PHE A 288 12.52 -7.39 -14.79
C PHE A 288 12.93 -8.80 -15.23
N VAL A 289 12.65 -9.18 -16.49
CA VAL A 289 13.01 -10.48 -17.07
C VAL A 289 14.54 -10.66 -17.16
N GLY A 290 15.26 -9.59 -17.49
CA GLY A 290 16.73 -9.62 -17.54
C GLY A 290 17.39 -9.87 -16.17
N MET A 291 16.70 -9.56 -15.08
CA MET A 291 17.16 -9.75 -13.70
C MET A 291 16.61 -11.03 -13.06
N CYS A 292 15.30 -11.28 -13.18
CA CYS A 292 14.60 -12.32 -12.43
C CYS A 292 14.54 -13.63 -13.24
N CYS A 293 15.21 -14.69 -12.79
CA CYS A 293 15.28 -15.96 -13.53
C CYS A 293 14.07 -16.91 -13.33
N SER A 294 13.09 -16.56 -12.50
CA SER A 294 11.95 -17.44 -12.21
C SER A 294 10.82 -17.22 -13.23
N GLU A 295 10.49 -18.26 -14.00
CA GLU A 295 9.40 -18.20 -15.00
C GLU A 295 8.05 -17.83 -14.37
N ASP A 296 7.74 -18.36 -13.18
CA ASP A 296 6.52 -18.01 -12.46
C ASP A 296 6.48 -16.52 -12.09
N SER A 297 7.59 -15.98 -11.56
CA SER A 297 7.69 -14.55 -11.25
C SER A 297 7.63 -13.67 -12.50
N GLN A 298 8.24 -14.10 -13.62
CA GLN A 298 8.17 -13.41 -14.90
C GLN A 298 6.74 -13.38 -15.44
N ARG A 299 6.03 -14.52 -15.38
CA ARG A 299 4.63 -14.64 -15.77
C ARG A 299 3.75 -13.72 -14.92
N SER A 300 3.85 -13.78 -13.59
CA SER A 300 3.04 -12.93 -12.72
C SER A 300 3.37 -11.44 -12.84
N ALA A 301 4.63 -11.08 -13.13
CA ALA A 301 5.02 -9.72 -13.47
C ALA A 301 4.40 -9.25 -14.81
N ALA A 302 4.39 -10.11 -15.83
CA ALA A 302 3.73 -9.81 -17.11
C ALA A 302 2.21 -9.66 -16.94
N GLU A 303 1.58 -10.50 -16.11
CA GLU A 303 0.17 -10.35 -15.70
C GLU A 303 -0.07 -9.03 -15.00
N ALA A 304 0.73 -8.68 -13.99
CA ALA A 304 0.62 -7.42 -13.26
C ALA A 304 0.82 -6.19 -14.15
N LEU A 305 1.66 -6.28 -15.17
CA LEU A 305 1.87 -5.22 -16.15
C LEU A 305 0.85 -5.24 -17.31
N GLY A 306 -0.07 -6.20 -17.36
CA GLY A 306 -1.08 -6.30 -18.41
C GLY A 306 -0.50 -6.64 -19.79
N LEU A 307 0.53 -7.50 -19.82
CA LEU A 307 1.30 -7.86 -21.02
C LEU A 307 1.16 -9.34 -21.44
N VAL A 308 0.21 -10.09 -20.86
CA VAL A 308 -0.02 -11.54 -21.08
C VAL A 308 -0.46 -11.93 -22.50
N HIS A 309 -0.59 -10.96 -23.40
CA HIS A 309 -1.09 -11.14 -24.77
C HIS A 309 -0.15 -10.53 -25.83
N TRP A 310 1.09 -10.20 -25.45
CA TRP A 310 2.08 -9.58 -26.30
C TRP A 310 3.32 -10.46 -26.44
#